data_AF-A0A072PEI7-F1
#
_entry.id   AF-A0A072PEI7-F1
#
_cell.length_a   1.000
_cell.length_b   1.000
_cell.length_c   1.000
_cell.angle_alpha   90.00
_cell.angle_beta   90.00
_cell.angle_gamma   90.00
#
_symmetry.space_group_name_H-M   'P 1'
#
loop_
_entity.id
_entity.type
_entity.pdbx_description
1 polymer ?
#
loop_
_entity_poly.entity_id
_entity_poly.type
_entity_poly.pdbx_seq_one_letter_code
_entity_poly.pdbx_strand_id
1 'polypeptide(L)'
;MDDSIYDTSWTLYSIPSPTTSLRALLSSPPSTSQSPRSRSPILEKHAEAFQNSLVDRHRPRYEDEEEREKLGGLRAVSWTRLAPTSRDEASPRRKQKRKRNETTLDDSHIALERGLLVSLVYDKATYRFAIISAQQHGTSNKRTKTSASSDSSSSRTADEADSAAIVLAKASPAVFKAFHGYLTSTFAIQDMHALKLPPAFLASTLARYISSIYAVLSQTTSERQLPQDMKAILGTIKLSISFSAPIAPSLKMLDVEVPSESVLVALRDLDTDRDGRDGRERRGRDDPTAQSILKVLSRWVHERTGISLPLGPDETQRTAPSQSHASSTNPNHIDPGNPDPGKSSADAAHAPRSEPPMRVSRILSAAYAISSEGRLKLSLKSAQTCEDGPADGDHGGDFARDGSWNVVRKANETLLAAAVQEAARQLSEDS
;
A
#
# COMPACT_ATOMS: atom_id res chain seq x y z
N MET A 1 3.31 9.67 11.14
CA MET A 1 2.14 9.95 10.28
C MET A 1 1.19 10.96 10.93
N ASP A 2 0.60 11.89 10.18
CA ASP A 2 -0.37 12.91 10.66
C ASP A 2 -1.75 12.29 11.00
N ASP A 3 -2.40 12.72 12.09
CA ASP A 3 -3.71 12.22 12.53
C ASP A 3 -4.84 12.51 11.53
N SER A 4 -4.67 13.55 10.71
CA SER A 4 -5.68 13.98 9.72
C SER A 4 -5.99 12.93 8.64
N ILE A 5 -5.10 11.95 8.41
CA ILE A 5 -5.35 10.87 7.46
C ILE A 5 -6.09 9.67 8.05
N TYR A 6 -6.28 9.66 9.38
CA TYR A 6 -6.98 8.61 10.11
C TYR A 6 -8.50 8.85 10.18
N ASP A 7 -9.22 7.78 10.53
CA ASP A 7 -10.68 7.68 10.68
C ASP A 7 -11.50 8.16 9.48
N THR A 8 -10.82 8.29 8.34
CA THR A 8 -11.38 8.70 7.06
C THR A 8 -11.36 7.52 6.10
N SER A 9 -12.50 7.26 5.46
CA SER A 9 -12.58 6.33 4.33
C SER A 9 -12.16 7.07 3.07
N TRP A 10 -11.06 6.64 2.48
CA TRP A 10 -10.42 7.19 1.30
C TRP A 10 -10.73 6.35 0.07
N THR A 11 -10.91 7.00 -1.08
CA THR A 11 -10.76 6.39 -2.40
C THR A 11 -9.36 6.67 -2.91
N LEU A 12 -8.66 5.66 -3.39
CA LEU A 12 -7.32 5.75 -3.94
C LEU A 12 -7.38 6.00 -5.45
N TYR A 13 -6.62 6.98 -5.90
CA TYR A 13 -6.36 7.25 -7.31
C TYR A 13 -4.87 7.23 -7.56
N SER A 14 -4.47 6.85 -8.77
CA SER A 14 -3.09 6.90 -9.24
C SER A 14 -2.85 8.18 -10.03
N ILE A 15 -1.70 8.80 -9.80
CA ILE A 15 -1.08 9.79 -10.68
C ILE A 15 0.20 9.14 -11.24
N PRO A 16 0.15 8.61 -12.48
CA PRO A 16 1.27 8.00 -13.17
C PRO A 16 2.57 8.80 -13.14
N SER A 17 2.49 10.04 -13.60
CA SER A 17 3.64 10.89 -13.87
C SER A 17 3.40 12.26 -13.24
N PRO A 18 3.62 12.42 -11.92
CA PRO A 18 3.47 13.71 -11.28
C PRO A 18 4.46 14.70 -11.90
N THR A 19 3.97 15.88 -12.31
CA THR A 19 4.81 16.87 -12.98
C THR A 19 5.86 17.46 -12.04
N THR A 20 6.94 18.02 -12.60
CA THR A 20 8.01 18.65 -11.82
C THR A 20 7.48 19.71 -10.86
N SER A 21 6.47 20.48 -11.27
CA SER A 21 5.82 21.49 -10.44
C SER A 21 5.09 20.88 -9.24
N LEU A 22 4.36 19.78 -9.43
CA LEU A 22 3.71 19.08 -8.31
C LEU A 22 4.75 18.44 -7.38
N ARG A 23 5.79 17.83 -7.94
CA ARG A 23 6.90 17.25 -7.16
C ARG A 23 7.61 18.31 -6.33
N ALA A 24 7.88 19.49 -6.88
CA ALA A 24 8.48 20.60 -6.16
C ALA A 24 7.59 21.08 -4.99
N LEU A 25 6.27 21.06 -5.17
CA LEU A 25 5.32 21.37 -4.11
C LEU A 25 5.33 20.33 -2.97
N LEU A 26 5.48 19.05 -3.34
CA LEU A 26 5.60 17.90 -2.44
C LEU A 26 6.94 17.85 -1.69
N SER A 27 8.05 18.22 -2.34
CA SER A 27 9.42 18.02 -1.85
C SER A 27 10.04 19.21 -1.13
N SER A 28 9.46 20.39 -1.25
CA SER A 28 10.01 21.61 -0.64
C SER A 28 10.22 21.40 0.87
N PRO A 29 11.43 21.62 1.41
CA PRO A 29 11.72 21.35 2.80
C PRO A 29 10.81 22.20 3.70
N PRO A 30 10.33 21.66 4.84
CA PRO A 30 9.77 22.51 5.88
C PRO A 30 10.91 23.43 6.32
N SER A 31 10.73 24.74 6.21
CA SER A 31 11.72 25.73 6.63
C SER A 31 12.08 25.44 8.09
N THR A 32 13.25 24.85 8.31
CA THR A 32 13.75 24.53 9.65
C THR A 32 13.71 25.81 10.49
N SER A 33 13.01 25.75 11.62
CA SER A 33 12.82 26.80 12.63
C SER A 33 11.57 27.69 12.55
N GLN A 34 10.65 27.51 11.60
CA GLN A 34 9.42 28.31 11.64
C GLN A 34 8.27 27.57 12.32
N SER A 35 7.60 28.25 13.25
CA SER A 35 6.44 27.75 13.97
C SER A 35 5.39 27.15 13.02
N PRO A 36 4.55 26.19 13.46
CA PRO A 36 3.47 25.59 12.66
C PRO A 36 2.44 26.59 12.10
N ARG A 37 2.62 27.90 12.32
CA ARG A 37 1.80 28.99 11.80
C ARG A 37 2.37 29.70 10.57
N SER A 38 3.63 29.47 10.18
CA SER A 38 4.12 30.01 8.90
C SER A 38 3.67 29.10 7.76
N ARG A 39 2.39 29.23 7.37
CA ARG A 39 1.90 28.64 6.14
C ARG A 39 2.82 29.07 5.01
N SER A 40 3.31 28.12 4.22
CA SER A 40 4.12 28.47 3.05
C SER A 40 3.25 29.33 2.14
N PRO A 41 3.68 30.55 1.76
CA PRO A 41 2.88 31.46 0.95
C PRO A 41 2.49 30.84 -0.40
N ILE A 42 3.28 29.86 -0.86
CA ILE A 42 2.98 29.05 -2.05
C ILE A 42 1.73 28.18 -1.83
N LEU A 43 1.61 27.51 -0.68
CA LEU A 43 0.46 26.66 -0.37
C LEU A 43 -0.81 27.47 -0.17
N GLU A 44 -0.71 28.66 0.41
CA GLU A 44 -1.85 29.59 0.52
C GLU A 44 -2.31 30.05 -0.86
N LYS A 45 -1.37 30.40 -1.75
CA LYS A 45 -1.70 30.73 -3.15
C LYS A 45 -2.40 29.58 -3.87
N HIS A 46 -1.97 28.33 -3.65
CA HIS A 46 -2.66 27.16 -4.21
C HIS A 46 -4.05 26.94 -3.58
N ALA A 47 -4.20 27.18 -2.28
CA ALA A 47 -5.49 27.11 -1.59
C ALA A 47 -6.48 28.14 -2.15
N GLU A 48 -6.07 29.39 -2.33
CA GLU A 48 -6.88 30.46 -2.91
C GLU A 48 -7.21 30.17 -4.39
N ALA A 49 -6.21 29.75 -5.19
CA ALA A 49 -6.44 29.41 -6.59
C ALA A 49 -7.43 28.25 -6.73
N PHE A 50 -7.32 27.23 -5.87
CA PHE A 50 -8.26 26.12 -5.85
C PHE A 50 -9.64 26.55 -5.38
N GLN A 51 -9.73 27.39 -4.34
CA GLN A 51 -10.99 27.97 -3.89
C GLN A 51 -11.69 28.77 -5.00
N ASN A 52 -10.94 29.56 -5.77
CA ASN A 52 -11.46 30.30 -6.91
C ASN A 52 -11.96 29.37 -8.03
N SER A 53 -11.26 28.24 -8.26
CA SER A 53 -11.69 27.24 -9.24
C SER A 53 -13.00 26.52 -8.85
N LEU A 54 -13.31 26.44 -7.55
CA LEU A 54 -14.59 25.89 -7.08
C LEU A 54 -15.78 26.82 -7.38
N VAL A 55 -15.52 28.13 -7.53
CA VAL A 55 -16.53 29.16 -7.81
C VAL A 55 -16.67 29.40 -9.33
N ASP A 56 -15.90 28.67 -10.15
CA ASP A 56 -15.81 28.95 -11.58
C ASP A 56 -17.13 28.67 -12.32
N ARG A 57 -17.42 29.53 -13.30
CA ARG A 57 -18.75 29.69 -13.94
C ARG A 57 -19.17 28.53 -14.84
N HIS A 58 -18.30 27.55 -15.02
CA HIS A 58 -18.56 26.37 -15.85
C HIS A 58 -19.29 25.25 -15.10
N ARG A 59 -19.50 25.41 -13.79
CA ARG A 59 -20.29 24.46 -13.02
C ARG A 59 -21.79 24.71 -13.24
N PRO A 60 -22.60 23.66 -13.50
CA PRO A 60 -24.05 23.84 -13.60
C PRO A 60 -24.61 24.37 -12.28
N ARG A 61 -25.41 25.46 -12.34
CA ARG A 61 -25.99 26.11 -11.15
C ARG A 61 -26.70 25.15 -10.18
N TYR A 62 -27.35 24.11 -10.70
CA TYR A 62 -28.07 23.15 -9.86
C TYR A 62 -27.11 22.36 -8.95
N GLU A 63 -25.88 22.07 -9.39
CA GLU A 63 -24.90 21.38 -8.56
C GLU A 63 -24.43 22.26 -7.39
N ASP A 64 -24.27 23.57 -7.63
CA ASP A 64 -23.87 24.52 -6.59
C ASP A 64 -24.99 24.76 -5.58
N GLU A 65 -26.24 24.85 -6.03
CA GLU A 65 -27.39 24.97 -5.15
C GLU A 65 -27.60 23.72 -4.30
N GLU A 66 -27.52 22.54 -4.91
CA GLU A 66 -27.61 21.25 -4.22
C GLU A 66 -26.46 21.08 -3.22
N GLU A 67 -25.23 21.43 -3.61
CA GLU A 67 -24.07 21.37 -2.72
C GLU A 67 -24.23 22.35 -1.56
N ARG A 68 -24.67 23.58 -1.82
CA ARG A 68 -24.91 24.58 -0.77
C ARG A 68 -26.03 24.15 0.16
N GLU A 69 -27.09 23.52 -0.34
CA GLU A 69 -28.17 23.00 0.49
C GLU A 69 -27.69 21.84 1.38
N LYS A 70 -26.94 20.89 0.80
CA LYS A 70 -26.48 19.68 1.47
C LYS A 70 -25.30 19.92 2.40
N LEU A 71 -24.34 20.75 2.01
CA LEU A 71 -23.07 20.96 2.69
C LEU A 71 -22.98 22.31 3.40
N GLY A 72 -23.81 23.27 3.02
CA GLY A 72 -23.71 24.68 3.44
C GLY A 72 -22.62 25.44 2.67
N GLY A 73 -22.23 26.59 3.20
CA GLY A 73 -21.18 27.42 2.60
C GLY A 73 -19.78 26.83 2.82
N LEU A 74 -18.91 27.00 1.83
CA LEU A 74 -17.48 26.72 1.97
C LEU A 74 -16.88 27.76 2.93
N ARG A 75 -16.36 27.30 4.07
CA ARG A 75 -15.76 28.13 5.12
C ARG A 75 -14.28 28.35 4.93
N ALA A 76 -13.55 27.30 4.56
CA ALA A 76 -12.10 27.35 4.43
C ALA A 76 -11.59 26.32 3.43
N VAL A 77 -10.55 26.71 2.70
CA VAL A 77 -9.70 25.81 1.92
C VAL A 77 -8.28 25.94 2.47
N SER A 78 -7.63 24.81 2.75
CA SER A 78 -6.24 24.80 3.22
C SER A 78 -5.42 23.72 2.56
N TRP A 79 -4.15 24.03 2.35
CA TRP A 79 -3.13 23.11 1.86
C TRP A 79 -2.02 23.03 2.92
N THR A 80 -1.75 21.84 3.42
CA THR A 80 -0.73 21.58 4.44
C THR A 80 0.19 20.47 3.96
N ARG A 81 1.48 20.55 4.30
CA ARG A 81 2.38 19.42 4.07
C ARG A 81 2.17 18.38 5.16
N LEU A 82 2.14 17.12 4.78
CA LEU A 82 2.20 16.02 5.73
C LEU A 82 3.63 15.95 6.26
N ALA A 83 3.79 15.90 7.58
CA ALA A 83 5.11 15.83 8.20
C ALA A 83 5.83 14.55 7.74
N PRO A 84 7.09 14.64 7.25
CA PRO A 84 7.89 13.45 6.99
C PRO A 84 8.12 12.73 8.32
N THR A 85 8.05 11.42 8.27
CA THR A 85 7.99 10.58 9.48
C THR A 85 9.36 10.08 9.89
N SER A 86 10.31 10.04 8.95
CA SER A 86 11.73 9.88 9.24
C SER A 86 12.31 11.19 9.74
N ARG A 87 12.08 11.53 11.00
CA ARG A 87 12.94 12.48 11.70
C ARG A 87 14.19 11.73 12.17
N ASP A 88 14.96 11.20 11.22
CA ASP A 88 16.37 10.91 11.44
C ASP A 88 17.07 12.28 11.55
N GLU A 89 16.93 12.94 12.70
CA GLU A 89 17.90 13.97 13.04
C GLU A 89 19.26 13.27 13.04
N ALA A 90 20.08 13.62 12.06
CA ALA A 90 21.47 13.23 11.97
C ALA A 90 22.17 13.67 13.25
N SER A 91 22.10 12.83 14.28
CA SER A 91 22.77 13.05 15.54
C SER A 91 24.27 13.14 15.25
N PRO A 92 24.96 14.19 15.72
CA PRO A 92 26.39 14.36 15.45
C PRO A 92 27.13 13.18 16.08
N ARG A 93 27.52 12.22 15.23
CA ARG A 93 28.23 10.99 15.58
C ARG A 93 29.43 11.29 16.49
N ARG A 94 29.28 11.09 17.79
CA ARG A 94 30.41 10.93 18.71
C ARG A 94 31.07 9.59 18.41
N LYS A 95 32.35 9.64 18.03
CA LYS A 95 33.20 8.49 17.70
C LYS A 95 33.36 7.58 18.92
N GLN A 96 32.46 6.63 19.14
CA GLN A 96 32.70 5.51 20.06
C GLN A 96 33.06 4.25 19.30
N LYS A 97 34.33 3.87 19.46
CA LYS A 97 34.96 2.66 18.95
C LYS A 97 34.49 1.48 19.80
N ARG A 98 33.40 0.80 19.43
CA ARG A 98 33.06 -0.52 19.97
C ARG A 98 32.73 -1.50 18.84
N LYS A 99 33.43 -2.63 18.94
CA LYS A 99 33.39 -3.83 18.12
C LYS A 99 32.30 -4.74 18.72
N ARG A 100 31.25 -5.13 17.98
CA ARG A 100 30.54 -6.44 18.07
C ARG A 100 29.25 -6.42 17.25
N ASN A 101 29.16 -7.39 16.33
CA ASN A 101 28.04 -7.82 15.48
C ASN A 101 26.65 -7.22 15.82
N GLU A 102 26.25 -6.23 15.04
CA GLU A 102 24.87 -5.81 14.92
C GLU A 102 24.41 -6.21 13.51
N THR A 103 23.57 -7.23 13.45
CA THR A 103 22.85 -7.63 12.23
C THR A 103 21.82 -6.54 11.94
N THR A 104 22.27 -5.45 11.34
CA THR A 104 21.40 -4.49 10.66
C THR A 104 20.70 -5.26 9.55
N LEU A 105 19.42 -5.58 9.77
CA LEU A 105 18.51 -5.98 8.71
C LEU A 105 18.58 -4.86 7.66
N ASP A 106 19.06 -5.22 6.47
CA ASP A 106 19.13 -4.39 5.28
C ASP A 106 17.69 -4.18 4.78
N ASP A 107 16.92 -3.46 5.59
CA ASP A 107 15.52 -3.21 5.37
C ASP A 107 15.45 -2.07 4.37
N SER A 108 15.10 -2.43 3.14
CA SER A 108 14.83 -1.51 2.05
C SER A 108 13.54 -0.74 2.37
N HIS A 109 13.59 0.08 3.42
CA HIS A 109 12.45 0.80 3.94
C HIS A 109 12.06 1.86 2.92
N ILE A 110 10.95 1.61 2.25
CA ILE A 110 10.29 2.60 1.41
C ILE A 110 9.63 3.60 2.37
N ALA A 111 10.36 4.67 2.68
CA ALA A 111 9.83 5.73 3.52
C ALA A 111 8.90 6.63 2.69
N LEU A 112 7.76 6.99 3.29
CA LEU A 112 6.94 8.08 2.76
C LEU A 112 7.68 9.40 3.02
N GLU A 113 8.36 9.91 2.01
CA GLU A 113 9.10 11.16 2.18
C GLU A 113 8.22 12.40 2.02
N ARG A 114 7.19 12.34 1.16
CA ARG A 114 6.53 13.55 0.65
C ARG A 114 5.02 13.38 0.60
N GLY A 115 4.31 14.33 1.21
CA GLY A 115 2.85 14.34 1.20
C GLY A 115 2.25 15.73 1.33
N LEU A 116 1.12 15.94 0.66
CA LEU A 116 0.30 17.15 0.73
C LEU A 116 -1.12 16.76 1.15
N LEU A 117 -1.69 17.49 2.10
CA LEU A 117 -3.09 17.40 2.48
C LEU A 117 -3.82 18.67 2.07
N VAL A 118 -4.92 18.50 1.36
CA VAL A 118 -5.86 19.55 0.99
C VAL A 118 -7.15 19.31 1.76
N SER A 119 -7.62 20.32 2.49
CA SER A 119 -8.88 20.26 3.25
C SER A 119 -9.84 21.34 2.79
N LEU A 120 -11.08 20.95 2.53
CA LEU A 120 -12.20 21.85 2.25
C LEU A 120 -13.21 21.70 3.38
N VAL A 121 -13.39 22.77 4.16
CA VAL A 121 -14.29 22.79 5.29
C VAL A 121 -15.56 23.52 4.87
N TYR A 122 -16.66 22.78 4.80
CA TYR A 122 -18.01 23.30 4.63
C TYR A 122 -18.72 23.36 5.99
N ASP A 123 -19.88 24.00 6.06
CA ASP A 123 -20.68 24.07 7.30
C ASP A 123 -21.05 22.68 7.84
N LYS A 124 -21.41 21.74 6.97
CA LYS A 124 -21.97 20.44 7.34
C LYS A 124 -21.02 19.27 7.05
N ALA A 125 -19.90 19.51 6.36
CA ALA A 125 -19.00 18.45 5.94
C ALA A 125 -17.55 18.94 5.80
N THR A 126 -16.61 18.01 5.85
CA THR A 126 -15.22 18.27 5.48
C THR A 126 -14.79 17.27 4.43
N TYR A 127 -14.34 17.79 3.29
CA TYR A 127 -13.70 17.02 2.25
C TYR A 127 -12.19 17.15 2.35
N ARG A 128 -11.50 16.06 1.98
CA ARG A 128 -10.06 15.98 2.08
C ARG A 128 -9.48 15.28 0.87
N PHE A 129 -8.29 15.71 0.48
CA PHE A 129 -7.43 15.05 -0.48
C PHE A 129 -6.03 14.93 0.11
N ALA A 130 -5.40 13.77 0.01
CA ALA A 130 -3.97 13.64 0.33
C ALA A 130 -3.21 13.14 -0.90
N ILE A 131 -2.22 13.89 -1.36
CA ILE A 131 -1.31 13.48 -2.42
C ILE A 131 -0.06 12.93 -1.76
N ILE A 132 0.29 11.68 -2.06
CA ILE A 132 1.41 10.99 -1.42
C ILE A 132 2.32 10.42 -2.51
N SER A 133 3.62 10.64 -2.38
CA SER A 133 4.64 10.00 -3.22
C SER A 133 5.69 9.34 -2.34
N ALA A 134 6.18 8.18 -2.78
CA ALA A 134 7.24 7.44 -2.12
C ALA A 134 8.52 7.58 -2.94
N GLN A 135 9.63 7.96 -2.31
CA GLN A 135 10.92 7.96 -2.99
C GLN A 135 11.47 6.54 -2.99
N GLN A 136 11.77 6.01 -4.17
CA GLN A 136 12.55 4.78 -4.24
C GLN A 136 14.01 5.13 -3.90
N HIS A 137 14.43 4.85 -2.67
CA HIS A 137 15.86 4.76 -2.39
C HIS A 137 16.40 3.53 -3.09
N GLY A 138 16.88 3.72 -4.33
CA GLY A 138 17.58 2.68 -5.05
C GLY A 138 18.76 2.20 -4.20
N THR A 139 18.71 0.95 -3.75
CA THR A 139 19.88 0.22 -3.27
C THR A 139 20.75 -0.05 -4.49
N SER A 140 21.44 1.00 -4.97
CA SER A 140 22.54 0.89 -5.89
C SER A 140 23.62 0.07 -5.17
N ASN A 141 23.53 -1.25 -5.29
CA ASN A 141 24.56 -2.20 -4.96
C ASN A 141 25.76 -1.90 -5.85
N LYS A 142 26.57 -0.92 -5.43
CA LYS A 142 27.86 -0.62 -6.02
C LYS A 142 28.78 -1.77 -5.64
N ARG A 143 28.77 -2.81 -6.47
CA ARG A 143 29.65 -3.98 -6.41
C ARG A 143 31.08 -3.54 -6.12
N THR A 144 31.73 -4.19 -5.15
CA THR A 144 33.19 -4.31 -5.12
C THR A 144 33.63 -5.16 -6.32
N LYS A 145 33.77 -4.53 -7.49
CA LYS A 145 34.54 -5.09 -8.60
C LYS A 145 35.65 -4.10 -8.92
N THR A 146 36.85 -4.44 -8.44
CA THR A 146 38.11 -3.76 -8.76
C THR A 146 38.41 -3.96 -10.24
N SER A 147 38.15 -2.94 -11.05
CA SER A 147 38.86 -2.70 -12.30
C SER A 147 38.66 -1.23 -12.68
N ALA A 148 39.78 -0.54 -12.83
CA ALA A 148 39.88 0.87 -13.13
C ALA A 148 39.27 1.23 -14.49
N SER A 149 39.02 2.53 -14.65
CA SER A 149 38.84 3.33 -15.88
C SER A 149 37.42 3.79 -16.24
N SER A 150 37.42 5.05 -16.70
CA SER A 150 36.40 5.88 -17.35
C SER A 150 35.41 6.67 -16.48
N ASP A 151 35.63 7.98 -16.50
CA ASP A 151 34.72 9.08 -16.18
C ASP A 151 33.29 8.86 -16.68
N SER A 152 32.32 8.86 -15.75
CA SER A 152 30.91 9.08 -16.07
C SER A 152 30.20 9.75 -14.89
N SER A 153 30.45 11.05 -14.76
CA SER A 153 29.71 11.95 -13.86
C SER A 153 28.38 12.38 -14.49
N SER A 154 27.43 11.46 -14.71
CA SER A 154 26.05 11.82 -15.07
C SER A 154 25.09 10.61 -15.07
N SER A 155 24.46 10.28 -13.94
CA SER A 155 23.23 9.45 -13.97
C SER A 155 22.31 9.60 -12.74
N ARG A 156 22.44 10.67 -11.95
CA ARG A 156 21.58 10.91 -10.77
C ARG A 156 20.21 11.53 -11.09
N THR A 157 19.96 11.91 -12.34
CA THR A 157 18.76 12.68 -12.73
C THR A 157 17.68 11.87 -13.45
N ALA A 158 17.96 10.62 -13.85
CA ALA A 158 17.00 9.80 -14.59
C ALA A 158 16.04 9.02 -13.67
N ASP A 159 16.52 8.50 -12.53
CA ASP A 159 15.70 7.68 -11.63
C ASP A 159 14.68 8.48 -10.80
N GLU A 160 14.79 9.80 -10.70
CA GLU A 160 13.80 10.65 -10.00
C GLU A 160 12.59 10.99 -10.90
N ALA A 161 12.68 10.72 -12.21
CA ALA A 161 11.66 11.09 -13.19
C ALA A 161 10.40 10.22 -13.18
N ASP A 162 10.47 9.00 -12.61
CA ASP A 162 9.42 7.97 -12.74
C ASP A 162 8.67 7.63 -11.44
N SER A 163 8.84 8.42 -10.38
CA SER A 163 8.08 8.16 -9.16
C SER A 163 6.61 8.54 -9.35
N ALA A 164 5.74 7.52 -9.44
CA ALA A 164 4.29 7.68 -9.35
C ALA A 164 3.87 8.29 -8.00
N ALA A 165 2.65 8.82 -7.95
CA ALA A 165 2.02 9.29 -6.74
C ALA A 165 0.60 8.72 -6.62
N ILE A 166 0.05 8.70 -5.40
CA ILE A 166 -1.36 8.37 -5.16
C ILE A 166 -2.11 9.56 -4.59
N VAL A 167 -3.40 9.65 -4.89
CA VAL A 167 -4.33 10.59 -4.27
C VAL A 167 -5.34 9.82 -3.44
N LEU A 168 -5.40 10.14 -2.15
CA LEU A 168 -6.43 9.68 -1.25
C LEU A 168 -7.54 10.74 -1.26
N ALA A 169 -8.73 10.40 -1.73
CA ALA A 169 -9.84 11.34 -1.82
C ALA A 169 -11.00 10.95 -0.88
N LYS A 170 -11.44 11.91 -0.07
CA LYS A 170 -12.70 11.90 0.67
C LYS A 170 -13.51 13.10 0.19
N ALA A 171 -14.21 12.95 -0.92
CA ALA A 171 -14.98 14.02 -1.56
C ALA A 171 -16.23 13.48 -2.27
N SER A 172 -17.19 14.36 -2.56
CA SER A 172 -18.27 14.06 -3.50
C SER A 172 -17.72 13.97 -4.93
N PRO A 173 -18.44 13.34 -5.88
CA PRO A 173 -18.01 13.29 -7.28
C PRO A 173 -17.76 14.66 -7.89
N ALA A 174 -18.57 15.66 -7.54
CA ALA A 174 -18.44 17.01 -8.08
C ALA A 174 -17.20 17.75 -7.54
N VAL A 175 -16.95 17.67 -6.22
CA VAL A 175 -15.74 18.25 -5.62
C VAL A 175 -14.48 17.53 -6.09
N PHE A 176 -14.54 16.21 -6.27
CA PHE A 176 -13.45 15.44 -6.88
C PHE A 176 -13.16 15.90 -8.32
N LYS A 177 -14.20 16.10 -9.14
CA LYS A 177 -14.06 16.61 -10.51
C LYS A 177 -13.44 18.00 -10.54
N ALA A 178 -13.84 18.89 -9.64
CA ALA A 178 -13.26 20.22 -9.51
C ALA A 178 -11.78 20.16 -9.09
N PHE A 179 -11.45 19.31 -8.12
CA PHE A 179 -10.06 19.07 -7.71
C PHE A 179 -9.20 18.50 -8.86
N HIS A 180 -9.72 17.53 -9.59
CA HIS A 180 -9.05 16.99 -10.78
C HIS A 180 -8.85 18.08 -11.84
N GLY A 181 -9.89 18.86 -12.15
CA GLY A 181 -9.79 19.97 -13.09
C GLY A 181 -8.76 21.02 -12.69
N TYR A 182 -8.66 21.32 -11.39
CA TYR A 182 -7.61 22.18 -10.84
C TYR A 182 -6.20 21.58 -11.03
N LEU A 183 -6.05 20.27 -10.77
CA LEU A 183 -4.78 19.59 -10.99
C LEU A 183 -4.39 19.56 -12.47
N THR A 184 -5.35 19.36 -13.37
CA THR A 184 -5.13 19.41 -14.82
C THR A 184 -4.73 20.80 -15.28
N SER A 185 -5.42 21.86 -14.85
CA SER A 185 -5.12 23.23 -15.29
C SER A 185 -3.83 23.80 -14.68
N THR A 186 -3.54 23.47 -13.41
CA THR A 186 -2.42 24.05 -12.67
C THR A 186 -1.14 23.24 -12.83
N PHE A 187 -1.24 21.91 -12.88
CA PHE A 187 -0.09 21.00 -12.88
C PHE A 187 -0.01 20.15 -14.14
N ALA A 188 -0.88 20.34 -15.14
CA ALA A 188 -0.93 19.55 -16.38
C ALA A 188 -1.10 18.04 -16.15
N ILE A 189 -1.78 17.64 -15.07
CA ILE A 189 -2.09 16.23 -14.78
C ILE A 189 -3.34 15.85 -15.56
N GLN A 190 -3.16 15.06 -16.63
CA GLN A 190 -4.27 14.61 -17.47
C GLN A 190 -4.82 13.26 -17.02
N ASP A 191 -3.94 12.38 -16.56
CA ASP A 191 -4.27 11.00 -16.23
C ASP A 191 -4.37 10.80 -14.72
N MET A 192 -5.59 10.74 -14.21
CA MET A 192 -5.88 10.28 -12.85
C MET A 192 -6.98 9.24 -12.90
N HIS A 193 -6.68 8.02 -12.45
CA HIS A 193 -7.62 6.90 -12.48
C HIS A 193 -7.74 6.22 -11.12
N ALA A 194 -8.88 5.58 -10.87
CA ALA A 194 -9.09 4.84 -9.63
C ALA A 194 -8.10 3.67 -9.54
N LEU A 195 -7.35 3.59 -8.43
CA LEU A 195 -6.34 2.56 -8.24
C LEU A 195 -7.02 1.24 -7.89
N LYS A 196 -7.00 0.27 -8.80
CA LYS A 196 -7.50 -1.08 -8.55
C LYS A 196 -6.40 -1.88 -7.85
N LEU A 197 -6.66 -2.43 -6.67
CA LEU A 197 -5.66 -3.17 -5.92
C LEU A 197 -5.78 -4.68 -6.20
N PRO A 198 -4.74 -5.34 -6.73
CA PRO A 198 -4.80 -6.78 -6.99
C PRO A 198 -5.02 -7.60 -5.72
N PRO A 199 -5.66 -8.78 -5.79
CA PRO A 199 -5.80 -9.67 -4.62
C PRO A 199 -4.46 -10.04 -3.98
N ALA A 200 -3.41 -10.25 -4.80
CA ALA A 200 -2.05 -10.51 -4.33
C ALA A 200 -1.47 -9.31 -3.53
N PHE A 201 -1.79 -8.08 -3.93
CA PHE A 201 -1.42 -6.88 -3.18
C PHE A 201 -2.09 -6.88 -1.80
N LEU A 202 -3.40 -7.15 -1.74
CA LEU A 202 -4.13 -7.21 -0.46
C LEU A 202 -3.55 -8.28 0.48
N ALA A 203 -3.30 -9.49 -0.03
CA ALA A 203 -2.73 -10.57 0.76
C ALA A 203 -1.31 -10.22 1.26
N SER A 204 -0.44 -9.72 0.37
CA SER A 204 0.94 -9.35 0.74
C SER A 204 1.00 -8.21 1.76
N THR A 205 0.12 -7.22 1.64
CA THR A 205 0.06 -6.09 2.59
C THR A 205 -0.45 -6.52 3.95
N LEU A 206 -1.45 -7.40 4.03
CA LEU A 206 -1.87 -8.00 5.30
C LEU A 206 -0.72 -8.73 5.99
N ALA A 207 0.01 -9.56 5.24
CA ALA A 207 1.12 -10.32 5.79
C ALA A 207 2.22 -9.41 6.34
N ARG A 208 2.66 -8.41 5.55
CA ARG A 208 3.65 -7.41 5.98
C ARG A 208 3.17 -6.63 7.20
N TYR A 209 1.89 -6.26 7.23
CA TYR A 209 1.30 -5.54 8.36
C TYR A 209 1.39 -6.37 9.63
N ILE A 210 0.93 -7.62 9.61
CA ILE A 210 1.01 -8.54 10.74
C ILE A 210 2.46 -8.76 11.17
N SER A 211 3.37 -9.04 10.22
CA SER A 211 4.81 -9.20 10.49
C SER A 211 5.38 -7.98 11.21
N SER A 212 5.09 -6.77 10.71
CA SER A 212 5.63 -5.53 11.26
C SER A 212 5.14 -5.27 12.68
N ILE A 213 3.86 -5.51 12.95
CA ILE A 213 3.31 -5.37 14.31
C ILE A 213 3.96 -6.41 15.24
N TYR A 214 3.96 -7.67 14.83
CA TYR A 214 4.48 -8.78 15.65
C TYR A 214 5.99 -8.64 15.94
N ALA A 215 6.80 -8.28 14.94
CA ALA A 215 8.24 -8.14 15.10
C ALA A 215 8.62 -7.06 16.13
N VAL A 216 7.87 -5.95 16.19
CA VAL A 216 8.13 -4.91 17.18
C VAL A 216 7.60 -5.33 18.54
N LEU A 217 6.34 -5.79 18.64
CA LEU A 217 5.75 -6.16 19.93
C LEU A 217 6.48 -7.33 20.61
N SER A 218 6.97 -8.30 19.85
CA SER A 218 7.75 -9.42 20.40
C SER A 218 9.08 -8.99 21.03
N GLN A 219 9.62 -7.84 20.62
CA GLN A 219 10.87 -7.27 21.16
C GLN A 219 10.61 -6.31 22.31
N THR A 220 9.49 -5.58 22.29
CA THR A 220 9.22 -4.48 23.24
C THR A 220 8.28 -4.87 24.38
N THR A 221 7.44 -5.88 24.18
CA THR A 221 6.34 -6.22 25.09
C THR A 221 6.60 -7.58 25.74
N SER A 222 6.23 -7.71 27.02
CA SER A 222 6.30 -9.00 27.73
C SER A 222 5.39 -10.06 27.08
N GLU A 223 5.78 -11.34 27.12
CA GLU A 223 5.01 -12.44 26.50
C GLU A 223 3.55 -12.54 26.97
N ARG A 224 3.27 -12.08 28.20
CA ARG A 224 1.92 -12.07 28.80
C ARG A 224 1.05 -10.95 28.23
N GLN A 225 1.66 -9.83 27.87
CA GLN A 225 0.97 -8.63 27.37
C GLN A 225 0.83 -8.64 25.84
N LEU A 226 1.71 -9.36 25.13
CA LEU A 226 1.69 -9.50 23.68
C LEU A 226 0.31 -9.89 23.09
N PRO A 227 -0.44 -10.86 23.63
CA PRO A 227 -1.78 -11.18 23.12
C PRO A 227 -2.78 -10.03 23.27
N GLN A 228 -2.70 -9.28 24.37
CA GLN A 228 -3.59 -8.15 24.64
C GLN A 228 -3.28 -6.99 23.68
N ASP A 229 -2.01 -6.68 23.47
CA ASP A 229 -1.59 -5.60 22.56
C ASP A 229 -1.93 -5.96 21.10
N MET A 230 -1.65 -7.20 20.69
CA MET A 230 -2.04 -7.72 19.36
C MET A 230 -3.56 -7.61 19.15
N LYS A 231 -4.36 -7.96 20.16
CA LYS A 231 -5.82 -7.83 20.12
C LYS A 231 -6.27 -6.38 20.03
N ALA A 232 -5.67 -5.50 20.82
CA ALA A 232 -6.04 -4.09 20.84
C ALA A 232 -5.71 -3.39 19.52
N ILE A 233 -4.62 -3.79 18.85
CA ILE A 233 -4.19 -3.24 17.56
C ILE A 233 -4.97 -3.86 16.39
N LEU A 234 -4.95 -5.18 16.24
CA LEU A 234 -5.48 -5.88 15.06
C LEU A 234 -6.96 -6.28 15.21
N GLY A 235 -7.44 -6.51 16.42
CA GLY A 235 -8.81 -6.98 16.68
C GLY A 235 -9.10 -8.31 15.98
N THR A 236 -10.26 -8.40 15.33
CA THR A 236 -10.60 -9.52 14.44
C THR A 236 -10.24 -9.15 13.01
N ILE A 237 -9.50 -10.03 12.33
CA ILE A 237 -9.16 -9.88 10.91
C ILE A 237 -10.29 -10.48 10.08
N LYS A 238 -10.94 -9.66 9.27
CA LYS A 238 -12.01 -10.07 8.36
C LYS A 238 -11.53 -10.05 6.92
N LEU A 239 -11.61 -11.18 6.25
CA LEU A 239 -11.29 -11.36 4.84
C LEU A 239 -12.58 -11.56 4.06
N SER A 240 -12.89 -10.64 3.13
CA SER A 240 -14.00 -10.82 2.20
C SER A 240 -13.48 -11.42 0.89
N ILE A 241 -14.12 -12.49 0.47
CA ILE A 241 -13.78 -13.29 -0.69
C ILE A 241 -14.91 -13.16 -1.69
N SER A 242 -14.61 -12.66 -2.88
CA SER A 242 -15.59 -12.61 -3.99
C SER A 242 -15.42 -13.81 -4.91
N PHE A 243 -16.54 -14.30 -5.45
CA PHE A 243 -16.57 -15.41 -6.41
C PHE A 243 -16.93 -14.90 -7.81
N SER A 244 -16.27 -15.44 -8.82
CA SER A 244 -16.64 -15.22 -10.23
C SER A 244 -17.70 -16.25 -10.66
N ALA A 245 -18.63 -15.82 -11.52
CA ALA A 245 -19.53 -16.75 -12.19
C ALA A 245 -18.70 -17.64 -13.15
N PRO A 246 -19.03 -18.93 -13.33
CA PRO A 246 -20.27 -19.61 -12.94
C PRO A 246 -20.18 -20.49 -11.68
N ILE A 247 -19.07 -20.45 -10.94
CA ILE A 247 -18.73 -21.48 -9.95
C ILE A 247 -19.72 -21.52 -8.77
N ALA A 248 -20.25 -20.35 -8.38
CA ALA A 248 -21.33 -20.26 -7.42
C ALA A 248 -22.25 -19.07 -7.78
N PRO A 249 -23.27 -19.27 -8.63
CA PRO A 249 -24.10 -18.17 -9.14
C PRO A 249 -24.90 -17.45 -8.04
N SER A 250 -25.17 -18.14 -6.92
CA SER A 250 -25.87 -17.59 -5.76
C SER A 250 -24.93 -17.03 -4.68
N LEU A 251 -23.65 -17.44 -4.64
CA LEU A 251 -22.70 -17.03 -3.62
C LEU A 251 -21.80 -15.91 -4.16
N LYS A 252 -22.19 -14.66 -3.90
CA LYS A 252 -21.43 -13.49 -4.37
C LYS A 252 -20.17 -13.22 -3.54
N MET A 253 -20.27 -13.45 -2.23
CA MET A 253 -19.24 -13.08 -1.26
C MET A 253 -19.25 -14.04 -0.07
N LEU A 254 -18.07 -14.38 0.44
CA LEU A 254 -17.85 -15.10 1.69
C LEU A 254 -16.96 -14.24 2.60
N ASP A 255 -17.39 -14.05 3.84
CA ASP A 255 -16.59 -13.39 4.86
C ASP A 255 -15.97 -14.42 5.79
N VAL A 256 -14.65 -14.34 5.99
CA VAL A 256 -13.89 -15.19 6.92
C VAL A 256 -13.30 -14.30 8.01
N GLU A 257 -13.65 -14.59 9.26
CA GLU A 257 -13.21 -13.83 10.42
C GLU A 257 -12.21 -14.65 11.25
N VAL A 258 -11.01 -14.09 11.45
CA VAL A 258 -9.90 -14.72 12.17
C VAL A 258 -9.55 -13.83 13.38
N PRO A 259 -9.77 -14.30 14.61
CA PRO A 259 -9.35 -13.56 15.81
C PRO A 259 -7.83 -13.39 15.85
N SER A 260 -7.35 -12.22 16.26
CA SER A 260 -5.90 -11.93 16.42
C SER A 260 -5.17 -12.94 17.31
N GLU A 261 -5.84 -13.51 18.31
CA GLU A 261 -5.27 -14.55 19.17
C GLU A 261 -4.91 -15.81 18.37
N SER A 262 -5.73 -16.17 17.38
CA SER A 262 -5.45 -17.32 16.50
C SER A 262 -4.27 -17.02 15.57
N VAL A 263 -4.17 -15.78 15.09
CA VAL A 263 -3.01 -15.30 14.31
C VAL A 263 -1.74 -15.38 15.15
N LEU A 264 -1.80 -15.01 16.42
CA LEU A 264 -0.64 -15.03 17.31
C LEU A 264 -0.15 -16.46 17.60
N VAL A 265 -1.05 -17.42 17.83
CA VAL A 265 -0.68 -18.83 17.97
C VAL A 265 0.03 -19.32 16.71
N ALA A 266 -0.57 -19.05 15.55
CA ALA A 266 0.00 -19.35 14.24
C ALA A 266 1.40 -18.76 14.02
N LEU A 267 1.64 -17.53 14.49
CA LEU A 267 2.96 -16.87 14.39
C LEU A 267 4.00 -17.53 15.30
N ARG A 268 3.61 -17.90 16.52
CA ARG A 268 4.52 -18.58 17.46
C ARG A 268 4.95 -19.95 16.96
N ASP A 269 4.04 -20.69 16.33
CA ASP A 269 4.35 -21.97 15.70
C ASP A 269 5.36 -21.82 14.55
N LEU A 270 5.39 -20.67 13.88
CA LEU A 270 6.40 -20.38 12.85
C LEU A 270 7.79 -20.08 13.44
N ASP A 271 7.84 -19.45 14.61
CA ASP A 271 9.11 -19.13 15.27
C ASP A 271 9.77 -20.41 15.83
N THR A 272 8.99 -21.33 16.40
CA THR A 272 9.51 -22.62 16.88
C THR A 272 10.07 -23.50 15.75
N ASP A 273 9.42 -23.48 14.57
CA ASP A 273 9.90 -24.16 13.37
C ASP A 273 11.21 -23.58 12.82
N ARG A 274 11.49 -22.30 13.09
CA ARG A 274 12.72 -21.61 12.65
C ARG A 274 13.91 -21.96 13.53
N ASP A 275 13.73 -22.01 14.84
CA ASP A 275 14.82 -22.31 15.79
C ASP A 275 15.35 -23.74 15.63
N GLY A 276 14.56 -24.67 15.07
CA GLY A 276 14.97 -26.04 14.81
C GLY A 276 15.74 -26.28 13.50
N ARG A 277 15.83 -25.30 12.58
CA ARG A 277 16.51 -25.46 11.28
C ARG A 277 17.83 -24.70 11.24
N ASP A 278 18.93 -25.43 11.43
CA ASP A 278 20.31 -24.95 11.34
C ASP A 278 20.57 -23.97 10.18
N GLY A 279 20.63 -22.69 10.51
CA GLY A 279 21.65 -21.66 10.16
C GLY A 279 22.30 -21.57 8.76
N ARG A 280 21.89 -22.32 7.73
CA ARG A 280 22.50 -22.25 6.40
C ARG A 280 21.60 -21.54 5.39
N GLU A 281 21.96 -20.28 5.18
CA GLU A 281 21.87 -19.54 3.91
C GLU A 281 20.52 -19.56 3.18
N ARG A 282 19.64 -18.61 3.53
CA ARG A 282 18.63 -18.10 2.60
C ARG A 282 18.63 -16.58 2.58
N ARG A 283 19.67 -16.00 1.97
CA ARG A 283 19.66 -14.60 1.51
C ARG A 283 19.10 -14.57 0.09
N GLY A 284 17.86 -14.11 -0.08
CA GLY A 284 17.34 -13.91 -1.43
C GLY A 284 15.85 -13.65 -1.53
N ARG A 285 15.49 -12.37 -1.42
CA ARG A 285 14.53 -11.64 -2.26
C ARG A 285 13.02 -11.75 -2.06
N ASP A 286 12.51 -12.73 -1.32
CA ASP A 286 11.11 -12.69 -0.86
C ASP A 286 11.10 -12.65 0.66
N ASP A 287 10.34 -11.75 1.29
CA ASP A 287 10.13 -11.78 2.75
C ASP A 287 9.49 -13.13 3.09
N PRO A 288 10.28 -14.12 3.56
CA PRO A 288 9.79 -15.47 3.74
C PRO A 288 8.79 -15.50 4.90
N THR A 289 8.78 -14.47 5.74
CA THR A 289 7.87 -14.30 6.85
C THR A 289 6.47 -13.98 6.34
N ALA A 290 6.33 -13.04 5.40
CA ALA A 290 5.04 -12.69 4.84
C ALA A 290 4.33 -13.89 4.18
N GLN A 291 5.03 -14.64 3.33
CA GLN A 291 4.44 -15.83 2.71
C GLN A 291 4.12 -16.92 3.74
N SER A 292 4.96 -17.10 4.76
CA SER A 292 4.70 -18.06 5.83
C SER A 292 3.45 -17.70 6.63
N ILE A 293 3.23 -16.43 6.96
CA ILE A 293 2.02 -15.98 7.68
C ILE A 293 0.76 -16.32 6.91
N LEU A 294 0.70 -15.99 5.62
CA LEU A 294 -0.46 -16.26 4.79
C LEU A 294 -0.70 -17.77 4.64
N LYS A 295 0.36 -18.57 4.53
CA LYS A 295 0.26 -20.03 4.50
C LYS A 295 -0.31 -20.58 5.80
N VAL A 296 0.12 -20.07 6.95
CA VAL A 296 -0.42 -20.52 8.24
C VAL A 296 -1.86 -20.10 8.42
N LEU A 297 -2.22 -18.85 8.06
CA LEU A 297 -3.62 -18.41 8.09
C LEU A 297 -4.50 -19.28 7.17
N SER A 298 -4.05 -19.54 5.95
CA SER A 298 -4.77 -20.39 5.01
C SER A 298 -4.91 -21.82 5.54
N ARG A 299 -3.84 -22.38 6.12
CA ARG A 299 -3.87 -23.72 6.72
C ARG A 299 -4.85 -23.78 7.90
N TRP A 300 -4.78 -22.81 8.82
CA TRP A 300 -5.65 -22.74 9.98
C TRP A 300 -7.13 -22.66 9.59
N VAL A 301 -7.47 -21.83 8.59
CA VAL A 301 -8.84 -21.75 8.07
C VAL A 301 -9.25 -23.07 7.43
N HIS A 302 -8.37 -23.67 6.61
CA HIS A 302 -8.64 -24.95 5.97
C HIS A 302 -8.87 -26.09 6.96
N GLU A 303 -8.03 -26.21 8.00
CA GLU A 303 -8.16 -27.25 9.03
C GLU A 303 -9.48 -27.15 9.82
N ARG A 304 -10.00 -25.93 10.02
CA ARG A 304 -11.24 -25.71 10.79
C ARG A 304 -12.51 -25.71 9.95
N THR A 305 -12.43 -25.33 8.68
CA THR A 305 -13.62 -25.08 7.84
C THR A 305 -13.65 -25.93 6.56
N GLY A 306 -12.53 -26.55 6.18
CA GLY A 306 -12.34 -27.18 4.87
C GLY A 306 -12.12 -26.18 3.72
N ILE A 307 -12.16 -24.87 3.98
CA ILE A 307 -12.05 -23.83 2.94
C ILE A 307 -10.58 -23.47 2.70
N SER A 308 -10.13 -23.66 1.46
CA SER A 308 -8.81 -23.19 1.02
C SER A 308 -8.91 -21.72 0.61
N LEU A 309 -8.16 -20.83 1.25
CA LEU A 309 -8.20 -19.40 0.95
C LEU A 309 -7.23 -19.03 -0.19
N PRO A 310 -7.56 -18.03 -1.04
CA PRO A 310 -6.69 -17.58 -2.13
C PRO A 310 -5.67 -16.56 -1.59
N LEU A 311 -4.89 -16.95 -0.58
CA LEU A 311 -3.88 -16.10 0.07
C LEU A 311 -2.45 -16.39 -0.41
N GLY A 312 -2.23 -17.51 -1.08
CA GLY A 312 -0.92 -17.90 -1.61
C GLY A 312 -0.63 -17.34 -3.00
N PRO A 313 0.65 -17.21 -3.40
CA PRO A 313 1.02 -16.87 -4.77
C PRO A 313 0.57 -17.99 -5.72
N ASP A 314 -0.53 -17.76 -6.44
CA ASP A 314 -1.08 -18.52 -7.57
C ASP A 314 -0.65 -19.99 -7.69
N GLU A 315 -0.94 -20.80 -6.67
CA GLU A 315 -0.81 -22.26 -6.80
C GLU A 315 -1.94 -22.82 -7.69
N THR A 316 -3.05 -22.09 -7.80
CA THR A 316 -4.24 -22.44 -8.59
C THR A 316 -4.07 -22.35 -10.12
N GLN A 317 -3.00 -21.77 -10.65
CA GLN A 317 -2.74 -21.80 -12.10
C GLN A 317 -2.03 -23.08 -12.56
N ARG A 318 -1.44 -23.88 -11.65
CA ARG A 318 -0.74 -25.12 -12.02
C ARG A 318 -1.62 -26.36 -12.09
N THR A 319 -2.87 -26.28 -11.63
CA THR A 319 -3.79 -27.42 -11.58
C THR A 319 -4.95 -27.32 -12.57
N ALA A 320 -4.78 -26.61 -13.69
CA ALA A 320 -5.62 -26.91 -14.84
C ALA A 320 -5.26 -28.33 -15.30
N PRO A 321 -6.18 -29.32 -15.28
CA PRO A 321 -5.91 -30.63 -15.84
C PRO A 321 -5.66 -30.42 -17.33
N SER A 322 -4.40 -30.49 -17.74
CA SER A 322 -4.05 -30.81 -19.11
C SER A 322 -4.86 -32.05 -19.46
N GLN A 323 -5.90 -31.87 -20.28
CA GLN A 323 -6.65 -32.96 -20.87
C GLN A 323 -5.62 -33.83 -21.60
N SER A 324 -5.22 -34.90 -20.93
CA SER A 324 -4.49 -36.00 -21.52
C SER A 324 -5.45 -36.62 -22.53
N HIS A 325 -5.24 -36.30 -23.80
CA HIS A 325 -5.73 -37.10 -24.90
C HIS A 325 -5.15 -38.51 -24.75
N ALA A 326 -5.95 -39.40 -24.16
CA ALA A 326 -5.74 -40.82 -24.23
C ALA A 326 -6.08 -41.29 -25.65
N SER A 327 -5.01 -41.52 -26.41
CA SER A 327 -4.80 -42.52 -27.46
C SER A 327 -5.94 -43.48 -27.84
N SER A 328 -6.21 -43.56 -29.14
CA SER A 328 -6.66 -44.75 -29.92
C SER A 328 -6.93 -44.27 -31.36
N THR A 329 -6.47 -44.82 -32.49
CA THR A 329 -5.68 -45.99 -32.86
C THR A 329 -5.28 -45.84 -34.35
N ASN A 330 -4.11 -46.39 -34.68
CA ASN A 330 -3.60 -46.86 -35.99
C ASN A 330 -2.92 -45.93 -37.03
N PRO A 331 -1.67 -46.28 -37.44
CA PRO A 331 -0.99 -45.77 -38.62
C PRO A 331 -1.21 -46.71 -39.81
N ASN A 332 -1.64 -46.17 -40.94
CA ASN A 332 -1.35 -46.59 -42.32
C ASN A 332 -2.54 -46.26 -43.22
N HIS A 333 -2.49 -45.09 -43.86
CA HIS A 333 -2.89 -44.99 -45.25
C HIS A 333 -2.18 -43.79 -45.89
N ILE A 334 -1.28 -44.08 -46.82
CA ILE A 334 -0.78 -43.11 -47.80
C ILE A 334 -1.84 -43.08 -48.90
N ASP A 335 -2.44 -41.91 -49.14
CA ASP A 335 -3.21 -41.64 -50.35
C ASP A 335 -2.79 -40.26 -50.88
N PRO A 336 -2.17 -40.16 -52.07
CA PRO A 336 -1.76 -38.89 -52.64
C PRO A 336 -2.77 -38.42 -53.69
N GLY A 337 -3.50 -37.35 -53.40
CA GLY A 337 -4.15 -36.59 -54.49
C GLY A 337 -5.35 -35.74 -54.09
N ASN A 338 -5.11 -34.52 -53.61
CA ASN A 338 -5.63 -33.30 -54.27
C ASN A 338 -5.11 -32.03 -53.54
N PRO A 339 -4.72 -30.97 -54.26
CA PRO A 339 -4.47 -29.66 -53.66
C PRO A 339 -5.76 -28.83 -53.70
N ASP A 340 -6.26 -28.41 -52.54
CA ASP A 340 -7.27 -27.36 -52.45
C ASP A 340 -6.77 -26.23 -51.54
N PRO A 341 -6.56 -25.00 -52.06
CA PRO A 341 -6.04 -23.89 -51.29
C PRO A 341 -7.16 -23.01 -50.74
N GLY A 342 -7.17 -22.83 -49.43
CA GLY A 342 -7.72 -21.63 -48.81
C GLY A 342 -8.88 -21.88 -47.85
N LYS A 343 -8.55 -21.84 -46.55
CA LYS A 343 -9.38 -21.14 -45.54
C LYS A 343 -8.64 -21.01 -44.21
N SER A 344 -8.21 -19.78 -43.95
CA SER A 344 -8.28 -19.07 -42.66
C SER A 344 -7.89 -19.83 -41.39
N SER A 345 -6.63 -19.73 -41.00
CA SER A 345 -6.19 -19.89 -39.61
C SER A 345 -5.58 -18.57 -39.12
N ALA A 346 -6.46 -17.64 -38.76
CA ALA A 346 -6.09 -16.42 -38.04
C ALA A 346 -7.28 -16.04 -37.17
N ASP A 347 -7.43 -16.70 -36.01
CA ASP A 347 -8.24 -16.23 -34.86
C ASP A 347 -8.08 -17.19 -33.66
N ALA A 348 -6.83 -17.48 -33.29
CA ALA A 348 -6.51 -18.22 -32.06
C ALA A 348 -5.62 -17.40 -31.11
N ALA A 349 -5.74 -16.07 -31.16
CA ALA A 349 -5.06 -15.16 -30.25
C ALA A 349 -6.12 -14.44 -29.40
N HIS A 350 -6.07 -14.69 -28.09
CA HIS A 350 -6.91 -14.10 -27.03
C HIS A 350 -8.18 -14.88 -26.64
N ALA A 351 -8.02 -16.14 -26.24
CA ALA A 351 -8.90 -16.67 -25.20
C ALA A 351 -8.69 -15.80 -23.94
N PRO A 352 -9.75 -15.18 -23.37
CA PRO A 352 -9.61 -14.36 -22.17
C PRO A 352 -9.07 -15.23 -21.04
N ARG A 353 -8.00 -14.78 -20.38
CA ARG A 353 -7.48 -15.44 -19.18
C ARG A 353 -8.64 -15.56 -18.20
N SER A 354 -9.03 -16.78 -17.87
CA SER A 354 -10.12 -17.02 -16.92
C SER A 354 -9.73 -16.41 -15.59
N GLU A 355 -10.47 -15.40 -15.13
CA GLU A 355 -10.27 -14.85 -13.78
C GLU A 355 -10.36 -15.98 -12.75
N PRO A 356 -9.50 -15.96 -11.72
CA PRO A 356 -9.54 -16.99 -10.69
C PRO A 356 -10.96 -17.06 -10.07
N PRO A 357 -11.45 -18.28 -9.77
CA PRO A 357 -12.79 -18.52 -9.19
C PRO A 357 -13.14 -17.66 -8.00
N MET A 358 -12.11 -17.35 -7.22
CA MET A 358 -12.20 -16.91 -5.86
C MET A 358 -11.03 -15.96 -5.62
N ARG A 359 -11.33 -14.75 -5.14
CA ARG A 359 -10.31 -13.72 -4.91
C ARG A 359 -10.62 -12.94 -3.64
N VAL A 360 -9.57 -12.59 -2.90
CA VAL A 360 -9.69 -11.62 -1.80
C VAL A 360 -10.06 -10.26 -2.39
N SER A 361 -11.21 -9.73 -1.98
CA SER A 361 -11.71 -8.43 -2.43
C SER A 361 -11.60 -7.35 -1.35
N ARG A 362 -11.54 -7.75 -0.07
CA ARG A 362 -11.44 -6.80 1.04
C ARG A 362 -10.77 -7.42 2.26
N ILE A 363 -10.03 -6.59 2.97
CA ILE A 363 -9.42 -6.91 4.27
C ILE A 363 -9.85 -5.84 5.26
N LEU A 364 -10.30 -6.25 6.44
CA LEU A 364 -10.60 -5.37 7.54
C LEU A 364 -9.94 -5.88 8.82
N SER A 365 -9.43 -4.96 9.62
CA SER A 365 -8.92 -5.17 10.97
C SER A 365 -9.34 -3.98 11.84
N ALA A 366 -9.04 -4.02 13.13
CA ALA A 366 -9.22 -2.84 13.98
C ALA A 366 -8.31 -1.67 13.56
N ALA A 367 -7.13 -1.95 13.00
CA ALA A 367 -6.14 -0.95 12.62
C ALA A 367 -6.38 -0.30 11.25
N TYR A 368 -6.88 -1.07 10.27
CA TYR A 368 -7.16 -0.57 8.93
C TYR A 368 -8.16 -1.43 8.16
N ALA A 369 -8.71 -0.87 7.09
CA ALA A 369 -9.49 -1.59 6.09
C ALA A 369 -9.05 -1.20 4.67
N ILE A 370 -8.92 -2.18 3.78
CA ILE A 370 -8.50 -1.98 2.39
C ILE A 370 -9.31 -2.88 1.44
N SER A 371 -9.63 -2.42 0.22
CA SER A 371 -10.35 -3.20 -0.79
C SER A 371 -9.69 -3.18 -2.17
N SER A 372 -10.04 -4.17 -3.00
CA SER A 372 -9.60 -4.27 -4.39
C SER A 372 -10.07 -3.09 -5.27
N GLU A 373 -11.11 -2.38 -4.83
CA GLU A 373 -11.62 -1.17 -5.48
C GLU A 373 -10.87 0.11 -5.08
N GLY A 374 -9.76 -0.01 -4.36
CA GLY A 374 -8.97 1.13 -3.91
C GLY A 374 -9.64 1.92 -2.80
N ARG A 375 -10.44 1.28 -1.93
CA ARG A 375 -10.90 1.92 -0.69
C ARG A 375 -9.91 1.65 0.43
N LEU A 376 -9.56 2.67 1.20
CA LEU A 376 -8.65 2.57 2.34
C LEU A 376 -9.20 3.34 3.54
N LYS A 377 -9.14 2.76 4.74
CA LYS A 377 -9.40 3.45 6.00
C LYS A 377 -8.33 3.07 7.01
N LEU A 378 -7.75 4.05 7.67
CA LEU A 378 -6.81 3.86 8.79
C LEU A 378 -7.53 4.23 10.10
N SER A 379 -7.27 3.49 11.18
CA SER A 379 -7.93 3.67 12.48
C SER A 379 -7.03 4.43 13.45
N LEU A 380 -7.47 5.59 13.93
CA LEU A 380 -6.69 6.38 14.89
C LEU A 380 -6.61 5.66 16.24
N LYS A 381 -7.69 4.97 16.63
CA LYS A 381 -7.78 4.24 17.90
C LYS A 381 -6.66 3.21 18.05
N SER A 382 -6.39 2.42 17.02
CA SER A 382 -5.31 1.43 17.07
C SER A 382 -3.93 2.09 17.15
N ALA A 383 -3.74 3.26 16.52
CA ALA A 383 -2.52 4.02 16.65
C ALA A 383 -2.34 4.55 18.08
N GLN A 384 -3.37 5.18 18.66
CA GLN A 384 -3.33 5.71 20.03
C GLN A 384 -3.08 4.64 21.09
N THR A 385 -3.58 3.42 20.87
CA THR A 385 -3.35 2.27 21.76
C THR A 385 -1.86 1.98 21.99
N CYS A 386 -0.99 2.32 21.03
CA CYS A 386 0.47 2.14 21.16
C CYS A 386 1.20 3.37 21.73
N GLU A 387 0.51 4.49 21.95
CA GLU A 387 1.11 5.74 22.47
C GLU A 387 1.04 5.79 24.00
N ASP A 388 0.01 5.21 24.61
CA ASP A 388 -0.24 5.23 26.05
C ASP A 388 0.54 4.17 26.85
N GLY A 389 1.71 3.73 26.35
CA GLY A 389 2.58 2.82 27.08
C GLY A 389 2.95 3.41 28.46
N PRO A 390 2.87 2.65 29.56
CA PRO A 390 3.09 3.20 30.90
C PRO A 390 4.49 3.84 30.98
N ALA A 391 4.51 5.15 31.23
CA ALA A 391 5.73 5.95 31.40
C ALA A 391 6.58 5.54 32.63
N ASP A 392 6.10 4.57 33.40
CA ASP A 392 6.70 4.11 34.64
C ASP A 392 7.60 2.89 34.40
N GLY A 393 8.79 3.14 33.87
CA GLY A 393 9.81 2.12 33.68
C GLY A 393 11.21 2.69 33.66
N ASP A 394 11.84 2.79 34.84
CA ASP A 394 13.24 3.18 35.11
C ASP A 394 14.29 2.20 34.50
N HIS A 395 13.93 1.45 33.45
CA HIS A 395 14.85 0.58 32.74
C HIS A 395 15.46 1.33 31.57
N GLY A 396 16.58 1.99 31.85
CA GLY A 396 17.46 2.69 30.91
C GLY A 396 18.07 1.79 29.82
N GLY A 397 17.23 1.29 28.92
CA GLY A 397 17.65 0.83 27.61
C GLY A 397 17.70 2.01 26.63
N ASP A 398 18.84 2.20 25.97
CA ASP A 398 19.10 3.28 24.99
C ASP A 398 18.09 3.35 23.81
N PHE A 399 17.15 2.42 23.69
CA PHE A 399 16.09 2.43 22.68
C PHE A 399 14.87 3.32 23.02
N ALA A 400 14.68 3.71 24.28
CA ALA A 400 13.54 4.53 24.70
C ALA A 400 13.74 6.04 24.49
N ARG A 401 14.93 6.46 24.02
CA ARG A 401 15.32 7.88 23.96
C ARG A 401 14.98 8.58 22.64
N ASP A 402 14.55 7.83 21.64
CA ASP A 402 14.06 8.39 20.38
C ASP A 402 12.52 8.41 20.43
N GLY A 403 11.96 9.60 20.68
CA GLY A 403 10.55 9.78 20.96
C GLY A 403 9.63 9.11 19.93
N SER A 404 8.72 8.29 20.45
CA SER A 404 7.45 7.85 19.83
C SER A 404 7.53 7.07 18.51
N TRP A 405 8.24 5.94 18.48
CA TRP A 405 8.05 4.97 17.40
C TRP A 405 6.71 4.22 17.55
N ASN A 406 5.64 4.80 17.03
CA ASN A 406 4.33 4.13 17.00
C ASN A 406 4.33 3.05 15.89
N VAL A 407 4.29 1.78 16.31
CA VAL A 407 4.34 0.62 15.40
C VAL A 407 3.19 0.60 14.37
N VAL A 408 1.99 1.03 14.77
CA VAL A 408 0.82 1.09 13.89
C VAL A 408 0.99 2.19 12.85
N ARG A 409 1.52 3.35 13.24
CA ARG A 409 1.85 4.42 12.29
C ARG A 409 2.90 3.95 11.28
N LYS A 410 3.96 3.25 11.71
CA LYS A 410 4.94 2.63 10.78
C LYS A 410 4.27 1.67 9.80
N ALA A 411 3.42 0.78 10.31
CA ALA A 411 2.77 -0.23 9.48
C ALA A 411 1.82 0.43 8.45
N ASN A 412 1.10 1.49 8.85
CA ASN A 412 0.27 2.29 7.95
C ASN A 412 1.09 3.06 6.90
N GLU A 413 2.26 3.59 7.29
CA GLU A 413 3.20 4.24 6.36
C GLU A 413 3.69 3.24 5.31
N THR A 414 4.09 2.05 5.75
CA THR A 414 4.51 0.95 4.87
C THR A 414 3.39 0.53 3.92
N LEU A 415 2.15 0.48 4.40
CA LEU A 415 0.97 0.16 3.59
C LEU A 415 0.76 1.19 2.46
N LEU A 416 0.82 2.48 2.78
CA LEU A 416 0.67 3.55 1.79
C LEU A 416 1.84 3.59 0.81
N ALA A 417 3.07 3.38 1.28
CA ALA A 417 4.25 3.26 0.44
C ALA A 417 4.10 2.11 -0.56
N ALA A 418 3.62 0.94 -0.11
CA ALA A 418 3.32 -0.18 -0.99
C ALA A 418 2.23 0.18 -2.01
N ALA A 419 1.20 0.94 -1.64
CA ALA A 419 0.17 1.39 -2.58
C ALA A 419 0.72 2.33 -3.67
N VAL A 420 1.68 3.20 -3.33
CA VAL A 420 2.40 4.02 -4.33
C VAL A 420 3.20 3.15 -5.29
N GLN A 421 3.87 2.12 -4.79
CA GLN A 421 4.60 1.19 -5.64
C GLN A 421 3.68 0.40 -6.56
N GLU A 422 2.52 -0.02 -6.06
CA GLU A 422 1.53 -0.72 -6.88
C GLU A 422 0.98 0.19 -7.98
N ALA A 423 0.76 1.47 -7.69
CA ALA A 423 0.41 2.47 -8.69
C ALA A 423 1.49 2.62 -9.78
N ALA A 424 2.77 2.66 -9.38
CA ALA A 424 3.90 2.68 -10.32
C ALA A 424 4.00 1.38 -11.14
N ARG A 425 3.72 0.23 -10.52
CA ARG A 425 3.77 -1.09 -11.16
C ARG A 425 2.72 -1.21 -12.26
N GLN A 426 1.49 -0.78 -11.99
CA GLN A 426 0.40 -0.82 -12.98
C GLN A 426 0.71 0.04 -14.20
N LEU A 427 1.36 1.19 -14.00
CA LEU A 427 1.82 2.02 -15.11
C LEU A 427 2.76 1.26 -16.07
N SER A 428 3.70 0.50 -15.49
CA SER A 428 4.68 -0.26 -16.27
C SER A 428 4.10 -1.45 -17.03
N GLU A 429 2.91 -1.93 -16.66
CA GLU A 429 2.22 -3.02 -17.34
C GLU A 429 1.32 -2.54 -18.48
N ASP A 430 0.85 -1.28 -18.41
CA ASP A 430 -0.02 -0.65 -19.41
C ASP A 430 0.76 0.05 -20.54
N SER A 431 2.07 0.27 -20.38
CA SER A 431 2.98 0.88 -21.38
C SER A 431 3.65 -0.18 -22.25
#